data_AF-A0A2G5KZX7-F1
#
_entry.id   AF-A0A2G5KZX7-F1
#
_cell.length_a   1.000
_cell.length_b   1.000
_cell.length_c   1.000
_cell.angle_alpha   90.00
_cell.angle_beta   90.00
_cell.angle_gamma   90.00
#
_symmetry.space_group_name_H-M   'P 1'
#
loop_
_entity.id
_entity.type
_entity.pdbx_description
1 polymer ?
#
loop_
_entity_poly.entity_id
_entity_poly.type
_entity_poly.pdbx_seq_one_letter_code
_entity_poly.pdbx_strand_id
1 'polypeptide(L)'
;MKPATQYTKSGHINIAYQVYGSGPIDLVYIPGWVSNIDWMWACPELVYFFEELGKFAQVILFDKRGTGLSDRIVELSTIEERMDDIRAVMDAVGSPKAVLFGHSEGGSVSALFAATYPNRTISLITFGVFAKRRYSPDYPWAPTDDERQKVYDMIENSWGSGEMGLESLAPSQANNKVFMDWLANYFRSGASPSAAMVLTKMNTEVDIVDILGSIKVPTLLLQRTQDVDVKIQEGRFVADRIEDSIFVELEGSDHLFWAGNTEEVLEEIRAFVTHVTPKRNYQKRLLTILAGRVLPSEDMSHQDIVGQFVTQYRGSIIQYDQGVFVATFEGPSKAVHCSLELQKVSKGVAVELAIGIHILEGAVDEARFVHDETVLCVKEIIKHTEPNQILITQTVKNLLSGAGLNVVQHASIFETGSNDKLQLFSVIDHSRMDYNQDDGRVHTVPKKGLFLENVLQSIERHIHDEDFGVEMLCSEVGVGERQLQRKLKAITNKSPNQLINSVRLHRAKELILGRHGFNITEIAFKMGFSNPSYFSKCFKKEFDLSPSELLQRENQYAPVAKTIAVSDML
;
A
#
# COMPACT_ATOMS: atom_id res chain seq x y z
N MET A 1 3.75 -2.86 -31.37
CA MET A 1 2.46 -3.58 -31.16
C MET A 1 2.15 -3.55 -29.68
N LYS A 2 0.93 -3.22 -29.27
CA LYS A 2 0.55 -3.17 -27.84
C LYS A 2 0.71 -4.56 -27.19
N PRO A 3 1.41 -4.68 -26.05
CA PRO A 3 1.52 -5.94 -25.31
C PRO A 3 0.18 -6.41 -24.73
N ALA A 4 0.08 -7.71 -24.42
CA ALA A 4 -1.09 -8.25 -23.74
C ALA A 4 -1.09 -7.86 -22.26
N THR A 5 -2.22 -7.35 -21.77
CA THR A 5 -2.44 -7.05 -20.35
C THR A 5 -2.62 -8.34 -19.55
N GLN A 6 -1.91 -8.43 -18.43
CA GLN A 6 -1.96 -9.51 -17.47
C GLN A 6 -2.26 -8.96 -16.07
N TYR A 7 -2.55 -9.86 -15.12
CA TYR A 7 -2.90 -9.50 -13.75
C TYR A 7 -2.12 -10.34 -12.74
N THR A 8 -1.72 -9.71 -11.65
CA THR A 8 -1.13 -10.37 -10.47
C THR A 8 -1.85 -9.91 -9.19
N LYS A 9 -1.64 -10.62 -8.08
CA LYS A 9 -2.20 -10.26 -6.78
C LYS A 9 -1.18 -9.53 -5.90
N SER A 10 -1.56 -8.35 -5.44
CA SER A 10 -0.88 -7.61 -4.37
C SER A 10 -1.82 -7.55 -3.17
N GLY A 11 -1.61 -8.44 -2.19
CA GLY A 11 -2.61 -8.70 -1.15
C GLY A 11 -3.92 -9.22 -1.77
N HIS A 12 -5.02 -8.53 -1.51
CA HIS A 12 -6.34 -8.89 -2.06
C HIS A 12 -6.66 -8.22 -3.41
N ILE A 13 -5.85 -7.24 -3.83
CA ILE A 13 -6.05 -6.39 -5.00
C ILE A 13 -5.39 -7.01 -6.24
N ASN A 14 -6.07 -6.95 -7.39
CA ASN A 14 -5.47 -7.27 -8.69
C ASN A 14 -4.70 -6.07 -9.25
N ILE A 15 -3.45 -6.30 -9.65
CA ILE A 15 -2.57 -5.33 -10.30
C ILE A 15 -2.42 -5.71 -11.77
N ALA A 16 -2.84 -4.82 -12.66
CA ALA A 16 -2.69 -4.96 -14.11
C ALA A 16 -1.28 -4.58 -14.54
N TYR A 17 -0.65 -5.42 -15.36
CA TYR A 17 0.69 -5.19 -15.87
C TYR A 17 0.86 -5.65 -17.32
N GLN A 18 1.88 -5.13 -17.98
CA GLN A 18 2.32 -5.47 -19.33
C GLN A 18 3.83 -5.61 -19.35
N VAL A 19 4.34 -6.52 -20.17
CA VAL A 19 5.78 -6.71 -20.38
C VAL A 19 6.08 -6.57 -21.86
N TYR A 20 7.11 -5.80 -22.19
CA TYR A 20 7.55 -5.62 -23.57
C TYR A 20 9.07 -5.43 -23.64
N GLY A 21 9.63 -5.50 -24.84
CA GLY A 21 11.08 -5.45 -25.03
C GLY A 21 11.74 -6.80 -24.79
N SER A 22 13.01 -6.89 -25.16
CA SER A 22 13.79 -8.14 -25.09
C SER A 22 15.22 -7.92 -24.60
N GLY A 23 15.48 -6.75 -24.01
CA GLY A 23 16.78 -6.44 -23.44
C GLY A 23 17.11 -7.33 -22.23
N PRO A 24 18.40 -7.47 -21.89
CA PRO A 24 18.87 -8.36 -20.83
C PRO A 24 18.64 -7.82 -19.40
N ILE A 25 18.14 -6.59 -19.27
CA ILE A 25 17.92 -5.89 -18.00
C ILE A 25 16.42 -5.69 -17.83
N ASP A 26 15.88 -6.13 -16.69
CA ASP A 26 14.50 -5.82 -16.32
C ASP A 26 14.42 -4.37 -15.84
N LEU A 27 13.49 -3.59 -16.40
CA LEU A 27 13.20 -2.22 -15.99
C LEU A 27 11.72 -2.12 -15.65
N VAL A 28 11.40 -1.81 -14.40
CA VAL A 28 10.02 -1.54 -13.97
C VAL A 28 9.78 -0.04 -14.05
N TYR A 29 8.78 0.36 -14.83
CA TYR A 29 8.30 1.74 -14.81
C TYR A 29 7.17 1.88 -13.79
N ILE A 30 7.35 2.78 -12.82
CA ILE A 30 6.38 3.12 -11.78
C ILE A 30 5.75 4.45 -12.17
N PRO A 31 4.48 4.47 -12.63
CA PRO A 31 3.84 5.72 -13.05
C PRO A 31 3.66 6.70 -11.89
N GLY A 32 3.50 7.98 -12.22
CA GLY A 32 3.11 9.02 -11.27
C GLY A 32 1.64 8.95 -10.85
N TRP A 33 0.96 10.09 -10.82
CA TRP A 33 -0.36 10.24 -10.21
C TRP A 33 -1.46 9.28 -10.70
N VAL A 34 -1.90 9.38 -11.96
CA VAL A 34 -2.94 8.52 -12.54
C VAL A 34 -2.39 7.92 -13.82
N SER A 35 -2.55 6.60 -13.96
CA SER A 35 -2.11 5.87 -15.15
C SER A 35 -3.17 4.97 -15.75
N ASN A 36 -2.94 4.59 -17.00
CA ASN A 36 -3.63 3.51 -17.66
C ASN A 36 -2.69 2.89 -18.70
N ILE A 37 -2.16 1.71 -18.42
CA ILE A 37 -1.15 1.05 -19.27
C ILE A 37 -1.65 0.74 -20.70
N ASP A 38 -2.97 0.64 -20.91
CA ASP A 38 -3.53 0.46 -22.24
C ASP A 38 -3.54 1.77 -23.05
N TRP A 39 -3.83 2.90 -22.39
CA TRP A 39 -3.89 4.21 -23.03
C TRP A 39 -2.51 4.84 -23.26
N MET A 40 -1.47 4.40 -22.56
CA MET A 40 -0.09 4.83 -22.84
C MET A 40 0.29 4.55 -24.30
N TRP A 41 -0.18 3.44 -24.88
CA TRP A 41 0.09 3.06 -26.28
C TRP A 41 -0.68 3.88 -27.32
N ALA A 42 -1.54 4.81 -26.88
CA ALA A 42 -2.24 5.75 -27.75
C ALA A 42 -1.53 7.12 -27.85
N CYS A 43 -0.44 7.35 -27.10
CA CYS A 43 0.40 8.54 -27.20
C CYS A 43 1.69 8.20 -27.96
N PRO A 44 1.91 8.77 -29.17
CA PRO A 44 3.11 8.52 -29.95
C PRO A 44 4.41 8.76 -29.19
N GLU A 45 4.45 9.80 -28.35
CA GLU A 45 5.64 10.17 -27.57
C GLU A 45 5.99 9.12 -26.51
N LEU A 46 4.99 8.58 -25.79
CA LEU A 46 5.18 7.47 -24.86
C LEU A 46 5.57 6.18 -25.57
N VAL A 47 4.92 5.87 -26.70
CA VAL A 47 5.26 4.70 -27.50
C VAL A 47 6.71 4.75 -27.96
N TYR A 48 7.15 5.90 -28.48
CA TYR A 48 8.55 6.12 -28.87
C TYR A 48 9.49 5.90 -27.69
N PHE A 49 9.23 6.54 -26.54
CA PHE A 49 10.06 6.41 -25.35
C PHE A 49 10.18 4.96 -24.90
N PHE A 50 9.06 4.25 -24.90
CA PHE A 50 9.01 2.83 -24.56
C PHE A 50 9.75 1.97 -25.57
N GLU A 51 9.56 2.17 -26.87
CA GLU A 51 10.31 1.44 -27.90
C GLU A 51 11.83 1.66 -27.75
N GLU A 52 12.29 2.87 -27.42
CA GLU A 52 13.71 3.15 -27.17
C GLU A 52 14.28 2.46 -25.92
N LEU A 53 13.51 2.40 -24.83
CA LEU A 53 13.87 1.61 -23.65
C LEU A 53 13.90 0.10 -23.97
N GLY A 54 12.89 -0.38 -24.71
CA GLY A 54 12.73 -1.79 -25.08
C GLY A 54 13.87 -2.36 -25.94
N LYS A 55 14.70 -1.49 -26.56
CA LYS A 55 15.91 -1.88 -27.28
C LYS A 55 17.01 -2.42 -26.38
N PHE A 56 17.05 -2.03 -25.10
CA PHE A 56 18.10 -2.44 -24.16
C PHE A 56 17.57 -2.99 -22.82
N ALA A 57 16.27 -2.87 -22.56
CA ALA A 57 15.61 -3.44 -21.39
C ALA A 57 14.41 -4.32 -21.77
N GLN A 58 14.07 -5.27 -20.91
CA GLN A 58 12.71 -5.79 -20.79
C GLN A 58 11.95 -4.82 -19.88
N VAL A 59 10.99 -4.10 -20.43
CA VAL A 59 10.26 -3.08 -19.70
C VAL A 59 8.94 -3.64 -19.20
N ILE A 60 8.74 -3.45 -17.90
CA ILE A 60 7.59 -3.91 -17.14
C ILE A 60 6.76 -2.66 -16.77
N LEU A 61 5.58 -2.56 -17.35
CA LEU A 61 4.61 -1.49 -17.08
C LEU A 61 3.51 -2.05 -16.17
N PHE A 62 3.01 -1.25 -15.24
CA PHE A 62 1.83 -1.61 -14.47
C PHE A 62 1.03 -0.39 -14.05
N ASP A 63 -0.26 -0.60 -13.80
CA ASP A 63 -1.09 0.38 -13.12
C ASP A 63 -1.03 0.12 -11.61
N LYS A 64 -0.63 1.11 -10.82
CA LYS A 64 -0.67 1.00 -9.35
C LYS A 64 -2.10 0.75 -8.88
N ARG A 65 -2.28 0.16 -7.69
CA ARG A 65 -3.61 0.01 -7.08
C ARG A 65 -4.43 1.30 -7.17
N GLY A 66 -5.69 1.19 -7.53
CA GLY A 66 -6.58 2.35 -7.71
C GLY A 66 -6.54 3.01 -9.08
N THR A 67 -5.53 2.73 -9.91
CA THR A 67 -5.35 3.36 -11.24
C THR A 67 -5.63 2.39 -12.39
N GLY A 68 -5.98 2.96 -13.55
CA GLY A 68 -6.07 2.26 -14.82
C GLY A 68 -6.89 0.99 -14.80
N LEU A 69 -6.25 -0.11 -15.18
CA LEU A 69 -6.84 -1.44 -15.27
C LEU A 69 -6.74 -2.25 -13.97
N SER A 70 -6.02 -1.76 -12.96
CA SER A 70 -5.94 -2.38 -11.63
C SER A 70 -7.22 -2.16 -10.84
N ASP A 71 -7.44 -3.01 -9.82
CA ASP A 71 -8.62 -2.90 -8.96
C ASP A 71 -8.71 -1.49 -8.33
N ARG A 72 -9.94 -0.98 -8.27
CA ARG A 72 -10.23 0.33 -7.68
C ARG A 72 -10.14 0.25 -6.17
N ILE A 73 -9.53 1.27 -5.57
CA ILE A 73 -9.52 1.46 -4.12
C ILE A 73 -10.54 2.53 -3.74
N VAL A 74 -11.25 2.30 -2.64
CA VAL A 74 -12.18 3.28 -2.04
C VAL A 74 -11.62 3.91 -0.77
N GLU A 75 -10.52 3.36 -0.26
CA GLU A 75 -9.80 3.80 0.93
C GLU A 75 -8.39 4.26 0.56
N LEU A 76 -7.79 5.05 1.45
CA LEU A 76 -6.40 5.46 1.31
C LEU A 76 -5.50 4.24 1.51
N SER A 77 -4.50 4.07 0.65
CA SER A 77 -3.44 3.07 0.86
C SER A 77 -2.15 3.74 1.32
N THR A 78 -1.37 3.03 2.14
CA THR A 78 -0.06 3.54 2.54
C THR A 78 0.93 3.53 1.37
N ILE A 79 2.05 4.22 1.54
CA ILE A 79 3.15 4.13 0.56
C ILE A 79 3.77 2.72 0.55
N GLU A 80 3.80 2.02 1.68
CA GLU A 80 4.25 0.62 1.76
C GLU A 80 3.37 -0.31 0.93
N GLU A 81 2.06 -0.16 1.04
CA GLU A 81 1.11 -0.94 0.25
C GLU A 81 1.28 -0.71 -1.25
N ARG A 82 1.50 0.54 -1.67
CA ARG A 82 1.81 0.87 -3.07
C ARG A 82 3.16 0.28 -3.52
N MET A 83 4.16 0.29 -2.65
CA MET A 83 5.46 -0.35 -2.89
C MET A 83 5.31 -1.87 -3.10
N ASP A 84 4.42 -2.53 -2.35
CA ASP A 84 4.14 -3.97 -2.48
C ASP A 84 3.60 -4.35 -3.88
N ASP A 85 2.99 -3.41 -4.61
CA ASP A 85 2.55 -3.62 -6.01
C ASP A 85 3.75 -3.84 -6.95
N ILE A 86 4.84 -3.11 -6.75
CA ILE A 86 6.10 -3.29 -7.51
C ILE A 86 6.60 -4.72 -7.31
N ARG A 87 6.66 -5.17 -6.04
CA ARG A 87 7.11 -6.51 -5.69
C ARG A 87 6.22 -7.58 -6.34
N ALA A 88 4.90 -7.42 -6.25
CA ALA A 88 3.94 -8.36 -6.81
C ALA A 88 4.07 -8.51 -8.34
N VAL A 89 4.31 -7.41 -9.05
CA VAL A 89 4.53 -7.44 -10.51
C VAL A 89 5.88 -8.06 -10.85
N MET A 90 6.96 -7.69 -10.15
CA MET A 90 8.26 -8.30 -10.35
C MET A 90 8.23 -9.82 -10.12
N ASP A 91 7.57 -10.28 -9.05
CA ASP A 91 7.41 -11.69 -8.73
C ASP A 91 6.60 -12.43 -9.81
N ALA A 92 5.54 -11.81 -10.36
CA ALA A 92 4.72 -12.40 -11.42
C ALA A 92 5.46 -12.53 -12.75
N VAL A 93 6.33 -11.58 -13.08
CA VAL A 93 7.19 -11.63 -14.27
C VAL A 93 8.38 -12.59 -14.07
N GLY A 94 8.71 -12.92 -12.82
CA GLY A 94 9.90 -13.69 -12.48
C GLY A 94 11.18 -12.86 -12.50
N SER A 95 11.08 -11.53 -12.31
CA SER A 95 12.20 -10.60 -12.26
C SER A 95 12.82 -10.59 -10.84
N PRO A 96 14.01 -11.19 -10.64
CA PRO A 96 14.65 -11.21 -9.33
C PRO A 96 15.23 -9.84 -8.97
N LYS A 97 15.67 -9.05 -9.95
CA LYS A 97 16.28 -7.73 -9.75
C LYS A 97 15.98 -6.84 -10.95
N ALA A 98 15.56 -5.60 -10.72
CA ALA A 98 15.22 -4.68 -11.79
C ALA A 98 15.78 -3.26 -11.56
N VAL A 99 15.95 -2.51 -12.64
CA VAL A 99 16.04 -1.05 -12.60
C VAL A 99 14.64 -0.51 -12.31
N LEU A 100 14.51 0.39 -11.33
CA LEU A 100 13.24 1.07 -11.06
C LEU A 100 13.27 2.44 -11.70
N PHE A 101 12.31 2.74 -12.56
CA PHE A 101 12.12 4.06 -13.13
C PHE A 101 10.81 4.66 -12.61
N GLY A 102 10.91 5.55 -11.62
CA GLY A 102 9.77 6.19 -10.99
C GLY A 102 9.54 7.62 -11.49
N HIS A 103 8.31 7.93 -11.89
CA HIS A 103 7.91 9.28 -12.29
C HIS A 103 7.08 9.94 -11.19
N SER A 104 7.39 11.18 -10.79
CA SER A 104 6.61 11.92 -9.79
C SER A 104 6.52 11.13 -8.47
N GLU A 105 5.32 10.95 -7.93
CA GLU A 105 5.03 10.06 -6.79
C GLU A 105 5.55 8.62 -6.99
N GLY A 106 5.56 8.10 -8.22
CA GLY A 106 6.16 6.80 -8.53
C GLY A 106 7.64 6.75 -8.17
N GLY A 107 8.35 7.89 -8.22
CA GLY A 107 9.70 8.05 -7.70
C GLY A 107 9.78 7.88 -6.19
N SER A 108 8.85 8.47 -5.44
CA SER A 108 8.79 8.36 -3.98
C SER A 108 8.50 6.92 -3.52
N VAL A 109 7.59 6.22 -4.21
CA VAL A 109 7.31 4.80 -3.97
C VAL A 109 8.53 3.93 -4.31
N SER A 110 9.21 4.23 -5.41
CA SER A 110 10.43 3.51 -5.83
C SER A 110 11.60 3.72 -4.87
N ALA A 111 11.71 4.91 -4.27
CA ALA A 111 12.70 5.23 -3.24
C ALA A 111 12.52 4.34 -2.00
N LEU A 112 11.28 4.17 -1.52
CA LEU A 112 10.99 3.25 -0.42
C LEU A 112 11.31 1.79 -0.80
N PHE A 113 10.99 1.37 -2.02
CA PHE A 113 11.35 0.04 -2.51
C PHE A 113 12.86 -0.18 -2.51
N ALA A 114 13.61 0.79 -3.02
CA ALA A 114 15.07 0.70 -3.12
C ALA A 114 15.74 0.62 -1.74
N ALA A 115 15.23 1.34 -0.73
CA ALA A 115 15.70 1.26 0.65
C ALA A 115 15.34 -0.07 1.34
N THR A 116 14.14 -0.60 1.07
CA THR A 116 13.62 -1.82 1.72
C THR A 116 14.15 -3.10 1.08
N TYR A 117 14.28 -3.10 -0.25
CA TYR A 117 14.70 -4.26 -1.06
C TYR A 117 15.90 -3.93 -1.97
N PRO A 118 17.06 -3.52 -1.42
CA PRO A 118 18.23 -3.17 -2.23
C PRO A 118 18.76 -4.36 -3.04
N ASN A 119 18.58 -5.60 -2.56
CA ASN A 119 18.95 -6.81 -3.32
C ASN A 119 17.99 -7.18 -4.44
N ARG A 120 16.79 -6.56 -4.49
CA ARG A 120 15.85 -6.64 -5.62
C ARG A 120 15.97 -5.45 -6.57
N THR A 121 16.86 -4.49 -6.29
CA THR A 121 16.99 -3.24 -7.05
C THR A 121 18.37 -3.15 -7.69
N ILE A 122 18.43 -3.09 -9.03
CA ILE A 122 19.67 -2.82 -9.81
C ILE A 122 20.09 -1.38 -9.56
N SER A 123 19.18 -0.45 -9.82
CA SER A 123 19.39 0.98 -9.62
C SER A 123 18.03 1.69 -9.55
N LEU A 124 18.03 2.88 -8.97
CA LEU A 124 16.87 3.76 -8.91
C LEU A 124 17.05 4.89 -9.94
N ILE A 125 16.05 5.11 -10.78
CA ILE A 125 15.96 6.25 -11.68
C ILE A 125 14.67 6.99 -11.34
N THR A 126 14.74 8.30 -11.18
CA THR A 126 13.55 9.11 -10.95
C THR A 126 13.44 10.27 -11.93
N PHE A 127 12.23 10.60 -12.37
CA PHE A 127 11.93 11.85 -13.07
C PHE A 127 10.95 12.70 -12.26
N GLY A 128 11.35 13.92 -11.88
CA GLY A 128 10.49 14.88 -11.17
C GLY A 128 9.98 14.36 -9.82
N VAL A 129 10.85 13.76 -9.00
CA VAL A 129 10.48 13.18 -7.69
C VAL A 129 10.40 14.24 -6.59
N PHE A 130 9.52 14.00 -5.61
CA PHE A 130 9.43 14.79 -4.38
C PHE A 130 9.57 13.89 -3.14
N ALA A 131 10.11 14.45 -2.05
CA ALA A 131 10.20 13.76 -0.77
C ALA A 131 8.92 13.93 0.07
N LYS A 132 8.28 15.10 -0.06
CA LYS A 132 7.06 15.50 0.66
C LYS A 132 6.15 16.29 -0.25
N ARG A 133 4.84 16.25 0.01
CA ARG A 133 3.86 17.05 -0.74
C ARG A 133 3.03 18.01 0.11
N ARG A 134 3.51 18.29 1.32
CA ARG A 134 3.00 19.35 2.21
C ARG A 134 4.15 20.22 2.68
N TYR A 135 3.90 21.52 2.64
CA TYR A 135 4.81 22.54 3.15
C TYR A 135 5.22 22.25 4.60
N SER A 136 6.51 22.37 4.87
CA SER A 136 7.04 22.50 6.23
C SER A 136 8.25 23.43 6.21
N PRO A 137 8.66 24.04 7.33
CA PRO A 137 9.79 24.98 7.36
C PRO A 137 11.10 24.39 6.82
N ASP A 138 11.30 23.09 6.99
CA ASP A 138 12.44 22.30 6.50
C ASP A 138 12.26 21.77 5.05
N TYR A 139 11.07 21.91 4.47
CA TYR A 139 10.74 21.55 3.09
C TYR A 139 9.80 22.61 2.47
N PRO A 140 10.28 23.85 2.27
CA PRO A 140 9.42 25.00 1.98
C PRO A 140 8.91 25.06 0.53
N TRP A 141 9.35 24.13 -0.33
CA TRP A 141 9.01 24.13 -1.76
C TRP A 141 7.72 23.38 -2.05
N ALA A 142 7.35 22.42 -1.19
CA ALA A 142 6.11 21.68 -1.29
C ALA A 142 4.89 22.60 -1.22
N PRO A 143 3.76 22.20 -1.82
CA PRO A 143 2.53 22.97 -1.76
C PRO A 143 2.03 23.17 -0.32
N THR A 144 1.45 24.35 -0.08
CA THR A 144 0.67 24.64 1.12
C THR A 144 -0.66 23.88 1.13
N ASP A 145 -1.29 23.75 2.29
CA ASP A 145 -2.61 23.11 2.40
C ASP A 145 -3.67 23.82 1.54
N ASP A 146 -3.61 25.15 1.44
CA ASP A 146 -4.50 25.94 0.57
C ASP A 146 -4.27 25.66 -0.92
N GLU A 147 -3.01 25.48 -1.35
CA GLU A 147 -2.70 25.08 -2.72
C GLU A 147 -3.16 23.65 -3.02
N ARG A 148 -3.03 22.72 -2.05
CA ARG A 148 -3.59 21.37 -2.17
C ARG A 148 -5.12 21.38 -2.24
N GLN A 149 -5.78 22.26 -1.48
CA GLN A 149 -7.23 22.41 -1.54
C GLN A 149 -7.70 22.84 -2.93
N LYS A 150 -6.98 23.74 -3.62
CA LYS A 150 -7.31 24.09 -5.02
C LYS A 150 -7.25 22.89 -5.96
N VAL A 151 -6.29 21.98 -5.77
CA VAL A 151 -6.21 20.74 -6.56
C VAL A 151 -7.40 19.83 -6.24
N TYR A 152 -7.80 19.72 -4.97
CA TYR A 152 -9.00 18.97 -4.60
C TYR A 152 -10.27 19.55 -5.24
N ASP A 153 -10.44 20.87 -5.17
CA ASP A 153 -11.60 21.55 -5.76
C ASP A 153 -11.62 21.38 -7.29
N MET A 154 -10.46 21.43 -7.94
CA MET A 154 -10.33 21.15 -9.37
C MET A 154 -10.76 19.71 -9.71
N ILE A 155 -10.33 18.71 -8.92
CA ILE A 155 -10.72 17.32 -9.15
C ILE A 155 -12.24 17.13 -8.92
N GLU A 156 -12.80 17.79 -7.92
CA GLU A 156 -14.23 17.67 -7.63
C GLU A 156 -15.11 18.28 -8.73
N ASN A 157 -14.70 19.42 -9.29
CA ASN A 157 -15.53 20.23 -10.17
C ASN A 157 -15.20 20.11 -11.66
N SER A 158 -13.96 19.76 -12.01
CA SER A 158 -13.43 19.88 -13.37
C SER A 158 -12.67 18.63 -13.86
N TRP A 159 -12.84 17.48 -13.19
CA TRP A 159 -12.12 16.24 -13.54
C TRP A 159 -12.26 15.85 -15.01
N GLY A 160 -11.13 15.85 -15.71
CA GLY A 160 -11.08 15.49 -17.12
C GLY A 160 -11.87 16.45 -18.01
N SER A 161 -12.08 17.71 -17.63
CA SER A 161 -12.55 18.74 -18.55
C SER A 161 -11.38 19.62 -19.00
N GLY A 162 -11.61 20.53 -19.96
CA GLY A 162 -10.62 21.52 -20.37
C GLY A 162 -10.27 22.56 -19.29
N GLU A 163 -11.02 22.58 -18.18
CA GLU A 163 -10.79 23.47 -17.04
C GLU A 163 -9.89 22.84 -15.96
N MET A 164 -9.44 21.60 -16.19
CA MET A 164 -8.58 20.86 -15.26
C MET A 164 -7.15 21.45 -15.14
N GLY A 165 -6.75 22.33 -16.07
CA GLY A 165 -5.42 22.95 -16.07
C GLY A 165 -4.29 21.97 -16.43
N LEU A 166 -4.57 20.99 -17.30
CA LEU A 166 -3.61 19.94 -17.69
C LEU A 166 -2.35 20.49 -18.36
N GLU A 167 -2.43 21.66 -18.97
CA GLU A 167 -1.30 22.37 -19.55
C GLU A 167 -0.19 22.66 -18.54
N SER A 168 -0.49 22.71 -17.24
CA SER A 168 0.53 22.83 -16.19
C SER A 168 1.45 21.60 -16.13
N LEU A 169 0.97 20.40 -16.48
CA LEU A 169 1.80 19.19 -16.47
C LEU A 169 2.71 19.10 -17.71
N ALA A 170 2.27 19.69 -18.83
CA ALA A 170 3.04 19.74 -20.06
C ALA A 170 2.91 21.10 -20.79
N PRO A 171 3.56 22.16 -20.27
CA PRO A 171 3.47 23.49 -20.85
C PRO A 171 3.91 23.56 -22.32
N SER A 172 4.89 22.74 -22.74
CA SER A 172 5.33 22.68 -24.14
C SER A 172 4.23 22.16 -25.08
N GLN A 173 3.26 21.42 -24.56
CA GLN A 173 2.14 20.84 -25.30
C GLN A 173 0.83 21.62 -25.10
N ALA A 174 0.83 22.77 -24.41
CA ALA A 174 -0.36 23.55 -24.08
C ALA A 174 -1.24 23.88 -25.30
N ASN A 175 -0.62 24.15 -26.46
CA ASN A 175 -1.32 24.48 -27.70
C ASN A 175 -1.61 23.25 -28.60
N ASN A 176 -1.17 22.05 -28.20
CA ASN A 176 -1.41 20.83 -28.93
C ASN A 176 -2.72 20.18 -28.46
N LYS A 177 -3.81 20.52 -29.15
CA LYS A 177 -5.14 20.01 -28.81
C LYS A 177 -5.23 18.47 -28.84
N VAL A 178 -4.55 17.81 -29.78
CA VAL A 178 -4.58 16.34 -29.88
C VAL A 178 -3.93 15.71 -28.65
N PHE A 179 -2.77 16.23 -28.24
CA PHE A 179 -2.09 15.76 -27.04
C PHE A 179 -2.92 16.04 -25.78
N MET A 180 -3.50 17.24 -25.64
CA MET A 180 -4.29 17.60 -24.46
C MET A 180 -5.61 16.81 -24.38
N ASP A 181 -6.28 16.56 -25.50
CA ASP A 181 -7.45 15.69 -25.57
C ASP A 181 -7.07 14.24 -25.20
N TRP A 182 -5.92 13.75 -25.67
CA TRP A 182 -5.39 12.44 -25.24
C TRP A 182 -5.09 12.42 -23.74
N LEU A 183 -4.39 13.41 -23.20
CA LEU A 183 -3.99 13.46 -21.79
C LEU A 183 -5.21 13.48 -20.87
N ALA A 184 -6.25 14.23 -21.24
CA ALA A 184 -7.51 14.23 -20.52
C ALA A 184 -8.21 12.86 -20.58
N ASN A 185 -8.21 12.19 -21.74
CA ASN A 185 -8.73 10.82 -21.87
C ASN A 185 -7.92 9.81 -21.05
N TYR A 186 -6.60 9.92 -21.06
CA TYR A 186 -5.68 9.09 -20.30
C TYR A 186 -6.03 9.14 -18.81
N PHE A 187 -6.16 10.34 -18.23
CA PHE A 187 -6.55 10.47 -16.83
C PHE A 187 -7.98 10.00 -16.54
N ARG A 188 -8.96 10.30 -17.39
CA ARG A 188 -10.34 9.79 -17.22
C ARG A 188 -10.43 8.26 -17.30
N SER A 189 -9.62 7.64 -18.15
CA SER A 189 -9.52 6.17 -18.24
C SER A 189 -8.79 5.58 -17.03
N GLY A 190 -7.88 6.36 -16.45
CA GLY A 190 -7.06 5.97 -15.31
C GLY A 190 -7.77 6.10 -13.97
N ALA A 191 -8.67 7.06 -13.79
CA ALA A 191 -9.42 7.26 -12.55
C ALA A 191 -10.75 7.99 -12.76
N SER A 192 -11.77 7.62 -11.98
CA SER A 192 -12.95 8.45 -11.78
C SER A 192 -12.63 9.63 -10.85
N PRO A 193 -13.45 10.70 -10.80
CA PRO A 193 -13.17 11.85 -9.93
C PRO A 193 -12.96 11.47 -8.46
N SER A 194 -13.80 10.57 -7.93
CA SER A 194 -13.66 10.10 -6.54
C SER A 194 -12.39 9.27 -6.32
N ALA A 195 -11.99 8.44 -7.29
CA ALA A 195 -10.74 7.69 -7.20
C ALA A 195 -9.53 8.63 -7.31
N ALA A 196 -9.57 9.60 -8.22
CA ALA A 196 -8.53 10.62 -8.35
C ALA A 196 -8.37 11.43 -7.06
N MET A 197 -9.47 11.81 -6.41
CA MET A 197 -9.45 12.48 -5.11
C MET A 197 -8.73 11.65 -4.04
N VAL A 198 -9.01 10.33 -3.98
CA VAL A 198 -8.33 9.41 -3.05
C VAL A 198 -6.83 9.36 -3.35
N LEU A 199 -6.44 9.16 -4.61
CA LEU A 199 -5.03 9.13 -5.04
C LEU A 199 -4.31 10.44 -4.72
N THR A 200 -4.94 11.58 -4.99
CA THR A 200 -4.36 12.90 -4.73
C THR A 200 -4.16 13.14 -3.24
N LYS A 201 -5.08 12.67 -2.39
CA LYS A 201 -4.93 12.71 -0.93
C LYS A 201 -3.82 11.77 -0.45
N MET A 202 -3.73 10.56 -1.00
CA MET A 202 -2.61 9.65 -0.71
C MET A 202 -1.26 10.28 -1.05
N ASN A 203 -1.18 11.02 -2.16
CA ASN A 203 0.03 11.72 -2.59
C ASN A 203 0.34 12.94 -1.72
N THR A 204 -0.68 13.65 -1.25
CA THR A 204 -0.50 14.75 -0.29
C THR A 204 0.16 14.27 1.00
N GLU A 205 -0.18 13.09 1.49
CA GLU A 205 0.33 12.56 2.76
C GLU A 205 1.70 11.86 2.63
N VAL A 206 2.28 11.77 1.42
CA VAL A 206 3.62 11.17 1.23
C VAL A 206 4.68 12.00 1.98
N ASP A 207 5.45 11.32 2.81
CA ASP A 207 6.68 11.81 3.42
C ASP A 207 7.71 10.68 3.50
N ILE A 208 8.79 10.81 2.73
CA ILE A 208 9.90 9.85 2.68
C ILE A 208 11.24 10.43 3.13
N VAL A 209 11.26 11.63 3.74
CA VAL A 209 12.51 12.32 4.08
C VAL A 209 13.44 11.44 4.92
N ASP A 210 12.87 10.78 5.92
CA ASP A 210 13.61 10.00 6.90
C ASP A 210 14.27 8.73 6.32
N ILE A 211 13.85 8.27 5.13
CA ILE A 211 14.35 7.01 4.55
C ILE A 211 15.35 7.22 3.41
N LEU A 212 15.54 8.47 2.95
CA LEU A 212 16.40 8.77 1.79
C LEU A 212 17.85 8.33 2.02
N GLY A 213 18.37 8.53 3.23
CA GLY A 213 19.74 8.13 3.61
C GLY A 213 20.00 6.61 3.55
N SER A 214 18.93 5.81 3.59
CA SER A 214 18.99 4.35 3.54
C SER A 214 19.01 3.77 2.12
N ILE A 215 18.88 4.61 1.10
CA ILE A 215 19.00 4.19 -0.29
C ILE A 215 20.48 4.02 -0.62
N LYS A 216 20.92 2.77 -0.80
CA LYS A 216 22.32 2.42 -1.09
C LYS A 216 22.56 1.97 -2.53
N VAL A 217 21.50 1.82 -3.32
CA VAL A 217 21.60 1.45 -4.74
C VAL A 217 22.04 2.66 -5.56
N PRO A 218 22.76 2.45 -6.68
CA PRO A 218 23.06 3.54 -7.60
C PRO A 218 21.77 4.26 -7.99
N THR A 219 21.79 5.59 -7.91
CA THR A 219 20.59 6.41 -8.09
C THR A 219 20.85 7.54 -9.08
N LEU A 220 19.98 7.66 -10.08
CA LEU A 220 19.92 8.75 -11.04
C LEU A 220 18.62 9.54 -10.84
N LEU A 221 18.75 10.83 -10.61
CA LEU A 221 17.63 11.76 -10.49
C LEU A 221 17.65 12.72 -11.69
N LEU A 222 16.58 12.70 -12.47
CA LEU A 222 16.38 13.56 -13.62
C LEU A 222 15.27 14.55 -13.29
N GLN A 223 15.48 15.84 -13.56
CA GLN A 223 14.42 16.82 -13.37
C GLN A 223 14.61 18.03 -14.26
N ARG A 224 13.49 18.59 -14.72
CA ARG A 224 13.50 19.82 -15.49
C ARG A 224 13.61 21.05 -14.59
N THR A 225 14.46 22.00 -14.99
CA THR A 225 14.80 23.20 -14.21
C THR A 225 13.60 24.10 -13.92
N GLN A 226 12.59 24.10 -14.80
CA GLN A 226 11.38 24.92 -14.71
C GLN A 226 10.10 24.09 -14.54
N ASP A 227 10.21 22.85 -14.04
CA ASP A 227 9.05 22.03 -13.69
C ASP A 227 8.17 22.77 -12.67
N VAL A 228 6.89 22.95 -13.03
CA VAL A 228 5.92 23.74 -12.27
C VAL A 228 5.15 22.92 -11.23
N ASP A 229 5.07 21.60 -11.40
CA ASP A 229 4.44 20.73 -10.40
C ASP A 229 5.44 20.41 -9.29
N VAL A 230 6.62 19.90 -9.66
CA VAL A 230 7.68 19.56 -8.71
C VAL A 230 8.86 20.49 -8.94
N LYS A 231 9.12 21.38 -7.98
CA LYS A 231 10.15 22.41 -8.13
C LYS A 231 11.53 21.77 -8.09
N ILE A 232 12.50 22.34 -8.83
CA ILE A 232 13.86 21.77 -8.93
C ILE A 232 14.55 21.56 -7.57
N GLN A 233 14.24 22.40 -6.58
CA GLN A 233 14.78 22.28 -5.23
C GLN A 233 14.30 21.00 -4.51
N GLU A 234 13.11 20.49 -4.84
CA GLU A 234 12.60 19.23 -4.30
C GLU A 234 13.51 18.06 -4.73
N GLY A 235 13.94 18.03 -6.00
CA GLY A 235 14.88 17.02 -6.50
C GLY A 235 16.28 17.16 -5.93
N ARG A 236 16.81 18.40 -5.84
CA ARG A 236 18.12 18.66 -5.19
C ARG A 236 18.13 18.16 -3.74
N PHE A 237 17.07 18.42 -2.99
CA PHE A 237 16.97 17.95 -1.61
C PHE A 237 16.99 16.43 -1.48
N VAL A 238 16.35 15.73 -2.43
CA VAL A 238 16.37 14.26 -2.49
C VAL A 238 17.78 13.78 -2.82
N ALA A 239 18.42 14.34 -3.84
CA ALA A 239 19.77 13.99 -4.25
C ALA A 239 20.80 14.19 -3.13
N ASP A 240 20.74 15.31 -2.41
CA ASP A 240 21.62 15.63 -1.28
C ASP A 240 21.56 14.61 -0.13
N ARG A 241 20.49 13.81 -0.06
CA ARG A 241 20.26 12.81 0.99
C ARG A 241 20.49 11.38 0.54
N ILE A 242 20.64 11.13 -0.76
CA ILE A 242 20.97 9.81 -1.29
C ILE A 242 22.46 9.81 -1.61
N GLU A 243 23.20 9.00 -0.85
CA GLU A 243 24.64 8.83 -0.99
C GLU A 243 25.01 8.41 -2.43
N ASP A 244 26.01 9.08 -3.01
CA ASP A 244 26.52 8.85 -4.36
C ASP A 244 25.45 8.94 -5.48
N SER A 245 24.35 9.66 -5.25
CA SER A 245 23.34 9.89 -6.29
C SER A 245 23.84 10.87 -7.37
N ILE A 246 23.37 10.67 -8.59
CA ILE A 246 23.64 11.56 -9.72
C ILE A 246 22.37 12.38 -9.96
N PHE A 247 22.46 13.71 -9.86
CA PHE A 247 21.37 14.62 -10.19
C PHE A 247 21.66 15.36 -11.50
N VAL A 248 20.78 15.17 -12.48
CA VAL A 248 20.87 15.82 -13.79
C VAL A 248 19.72 16.81 -13.93
N GLU A 249 20.09 18.07 -14.07
CA GLU A 249 19.16 19.16 -14.36
C GLU A 249 19.00 19.29 -15.88
N LEU A 250 17.78 19.09 -16.35
CA LEU A 250 17.41 19.14 -17.76
C LEU A 250 16.71 20.46 -18.06
N GLU A 251 16.91 21.01 -19.25
CA GLU A 251 16.21 22.23 -19.62
C GLU A 251 14.73 21.95 -19.95
N GLY A 252 13.85 22.88 -19.57
CA GLY A 252 12.43 22.86 -19.90
C GLY A 252 11.51 22.94 -18.68
N SER A 253 10.20 22.79 -18.92
CA SER A 253 9.16 23.01 -17.90
C SER A 253 8.10 21.93 -17.78
N ASP A 254 8.09 20.91 -18.66
CA ASP A 254 7.09 19.83 -18.54
C ASP A 254 7.46 18.85 -17.43
N HIS A 255 6.47 18.54 -16.60
CA HIS A 255 6.54 17.48 -15.59
C HIS A 255 6.47 16.07 -16.20
N LEU A 256 5.93 15.95 -17.42
CA LEU A 256 5.86 14.67 -18.15
C LEU A 256 7.17 14.43 -18.91
N PHE A 257 7.90 13.36 -18.59
CA PHE A 257 9.19 13.03 -19.22
C PHE A 257 9.08 12.75 -20.74
N TRP A 258 7.88 12.38 -21.20
CA TRP A 258 7.57 12.11 -22.60
C TRP A 258 7.10 13.36 -23.36
N ALA A 259 6.93 14.51 -22.70
CA ALA A 259 6.73 15.80 -23.37
C ALA A 259 8.06 16.56 -23.44
N GLY A 260 8.18 17.58 -24.28
CA GLY A 260 9.42 18.36 -24.43
C GLY A 260 10.58 17.56 -25.04
N ASN A 261 11.82 17.86 -24.62
CA ASN A 261 13.00 17.11 -25.06
C ASN A 261 13.08 15.78 -24.31
N THR A 262 12.55 14.72 -24.92
CA THR A 262 12.54 13.35 -24.34
C THR A 262 13.78 12.54 -24.71
N GLU A 263 14.51 12.95 -25.76
CA GLU A 263 15.72 12.26 -26.23
C GLU A 263 16.84 12.36 -25.19
N GLU A 264 17.05 13.55 -24.61
CA GLU A 264 18.02 13.76 -23.53
C GLU A 264 17.72 12.90 -22.29
N VAL A 265 16.44 12.72 -21.95
CA VAL A 265 16.01 11.82 -20.87
C VAL A 265 16.41 10.36 -21.18
N LEU A 266 16.17 9.90 -22.41
CA LEU A 266 16.54 8.55 -22.85
C LEU A 266 18.06 8.35 -22.88
N GLU A 267 18.82 9.37 -23.30
CA GLU A 267 20.28 9.34 -23.33
C GLU A 267 20.85 9.18 -21.93
N GLU A 268 20.38 9.97 -20.95
CA GLU A 268 20.81 9.86 -19.56
C GLU A 268 20.44 8.50 -18.95
N ILE A 269 19.21 8.01 -19.16
CA ILE A 269 18.80 6.69 -18.69
C ILE A 269 19.68 5.61 -19.31
N ARG A 270 19.90 5.65 -20.62
CA ARG A 270 20.72 4.65 -21.33
C ARG A 270 22.16 4.70 -20.86
N ALA A 271 22.75 5.88 -20.74
CA ALA A 271 24.12 6.06 -20.26
C ALA A 271 24.27 5.51 -18.83
N PHE A 272 23.34 5.83 -17.94
CA PHE A 272 23.37 5.34 -16.57
C PHE A 272 23.20 3.82 -16.48
N VAL A 273 22.18 3.25 -17.12
CA VAL A 273 21.91 1.81 -17.09
C VAL A 273 23.03 0.98 -17.72
N THR A 274 23.74 1.52 -18.72
CA THR A 274 24.86 0.82 -19.36
C THR A 274 26.15 0.84 -18.54
N HIS A 275 26.35 1.85 -17.68
CA HIS A 275 27.57 2.00 -16.87
C HIS A 275 27.39 1.62 -15.40
N VAL A 276 26.14 1.44 -14.94
CA VAL A 276 25.88 1.12 -13.54
C VAL A 276 26.46 -0.25 -13.19
N THR A 277 27.24 -0.29 -12.10
CA THR A 277 27.76 -1.54 -11.52
C THR A 277 27.16 -1.70 -10.13
N PRO A 278 25.96 -2.30 -10.01
CA PRO A 278 25.33 -2.50 -8.71
C PRO A 278 26.14 -3.48 -7.87
N LYS A 279 26.10 -3.31 -6.54
CA LYS A 279 26.65 -4.33 -5.65
C LYS A 279 25.89 -5.64 -5.87
N ARG A 280 26.64 -6.76 -5.82
CA ARG A 280 26.03 -8.10 -5.95
C ARG A 280 24.98 -8.30 -4.86
N ASN A 281 25.39 -8.06 -3.61
CA ASN A 281 24.54 -8.06 -2.44
C ASN A 281 24.84 -6.83 -1.58
N TYR A 282 23.79 -6.19 -1.10
CA TYR A 282 23.79 -5.18 -0.05
C TYR A 282 23.71 -5.87 1.30
N GLN A 283 24.51 -5.38 2.24
CA GLN A 283 24.59 -5.94 3.58
C GLN A 283 23.57 -5.32 4.53
N LYS A 284 23.05 -4.12 4.23
CA LYS A 284 22.03 -3.42 5.03
C LYS A 284 20.79 -3.11 4.20
N ARG A 285 19.63 -3.05 4.86
CA ARG A 285 18.33 -2.61 4.31
C ARG A 285 17.50 -1.93 5.39
N LEU A 286 16.51 -1.16 4.96
CA LEU A 286 15.48 -0.63 5.85
C LEU A 286 14.62 -1.79 6.40
N LEU A 287 14.44 -1.84 7.72
CA LEU A 287 13.64 -2.83 8.43
C LEU A 287 12.69 -2.14 9.39
N THR A 288 11.48 -2.71 9.52
CA THR A 288 10.56 -2.35 10.60
C THR A 288 10.76 -3.31 11.76
N ILE A 289 10.92 -2.76 12.96
CA ILE A 289 11.09 -3.52 14.19
C ILE A 289 9.98 -3.18 15.16
N LEU A 290 9.35 -4.23 15.66
CA LEU A 290 8.34 -4.19 16.71
C LEU A 290 8.97 -4.83 17.94
N ALA A 291 8.93 -4.16 19.08
CA ALA A 291 9.10 -4.86 20.34
C ALA A 291 7.86 -4.68 21.21
N GLY A 292 7.48 -5.76 21.88
CA GLY A 292 6.35 -5.80 22.79
C GLY A 292 6.74 -6.34 24.15
N ARG A 293 6.04 -5.88 25.18
CA ARG A 293 6.09 -6.40 26.54
C ARG A 293 4.71 -6.91 26.93
N VAL A 294 4.67 -8.18 27.34
CA VAL A 294 3.50 -8.92 27.81
C VAL A 294 3.39 -8.79 29.33
N LEU A 295 2.20 -8.42 29.82
CA LEU A 295 1.93 -8.23 31.24
C LEU A 295 0.65 -9.01 31.63
N PRO A 296 0.66 -9.86 32.69
CA PRO A 296 1.83 -10.25 33.51
C PRO A 296 2.77 -11.21 32.76
N SER A 297 4.08 -11.14 33.05
CA SER A 297 5.15 -11.77 32.26
C SER A 297 5.39 -13.27 32.50
N GLU A 298 4.61 -13.90 33.39
CA GLU A 298 4.89 -15.25 33.93
C GLU A 298 4.20 -16.39 33.15
N ASP A 299 3.33 -16.08 32.18
CA ASP A 299 2.58 -17.09 31.42
C ASP A 299 3.20 -17.30 30.02
N MET A 300 3.87 -18.45 29.86
CA MET A 300 4.51 -18.88 28.61
C MET A 300 3.49 -19.20 27.50
N SER A 301 2.20 -19.37 27.80
CA SER A 301 1.16 -19.65 26.79
C SER A 301 0.95 -18.50 25.80
N HIS A 302 1.40 -17.28 26.15
CA HIS A 302 1.28 -16.10 25.30
C HIS A 302 2.32 -16.07 24.17
N GLN A 303 3.43 -16.80 24.29
CA GLN A 303 4.47 -16.84 23.26
C GLN A 303 3.93 -17.42 21.95
N ASP A 304 3.10 -18.46 22.03
CA ASP A 304 2.49 -19.10 20.85
C ASP A 304 1.51 -18.15 20.14
N ILE A 305 0.73 -17.37 20.90
CA ILE A 305 -0.21 -16.38 20.35
C ILE A 305 0.57 -15.27 19.63
N VAL A 306 1.57 -14.68 20.29
CA VAL A 306 2.42 -13.64 19.68
C VAL A 306 3.09 -14.19 18.41
N GLY A 307 3.62 -15.41 18.45
CA GLY A 307 4.22 -16.09 17.29
C GLY A 307 3.26 -16.26 16.12
N GLN A 308 2.02 -16.69 16.39
CA GLN A 308 0.99 -16.86 15.37
C GLN A 308 0.63 -15.53 14.70
N PHE A 309 0.38 -14.47 15.46
CA PHE A 309 0.05 -13.15 14.92
C PHE A 309 1.21 -12.55 14.12
N VAL A 310 2.42 -12.58 14.67
CA VAL A 310 3.60 -12.08 13.96
C VAL A 310 3.76 -12.81 12.63
N THR A 311 3.64 -14.14 12.61
CA THR A 311 3.73 -14.94 11.38
C THR A 311 2.58 -14.66 10.41
N GLN A 312 1.36 -14.49 10.90
CA GLN A 312 0.18 -14.15 10.09
C GLN A 312 0.39 -12.84 9.31
N TYR A 313 1.01 -11.85 9.94
CA TYR A 313 1.36 -10.56 9.32
C TYR A 313 2.72 -10.57 8.61
N ARG A 314 3.29 -11.76 8.35
CA ARG A 314 4.59 -11.99 7.68
C ARG A 314 5.77 -11.36 8.40
N GLY A 315 5.66 -11.16 9.70
CA GLY A 315 6.78 -10.83 10.56
C GLY A 315 7.56 -12.08 10.97
N SER A 316 8.70 -11.87 11.62
CA SER A 316 9.50 -12.93 12.23
C SER A 316 9.93 -12.53 13.63
N ILE A 317 9.67 -13.37 14.63
CA ILE A 317 10.19 -13.17 15.98
C ILE A 317 11.68 -13.49 15.98
N ILE A 318 12.46 -12.58 16.55
CA ILE A 318 13.92 -12.66 16.64
C ILE A 318 14.34 -13.01 18.05
N GLN A 319 13.67 -12.42 19.04
CA GLN A 319 13.95 -12.64 20.44
C GLN A 319 12.64 -12.67 21.23
N TYR A 320 12.58 -13.56 22.21
CA TYR A 320 11.54 -13.59 23.22
C TYR A 320 12.19 -13.98 24.55
N ASP A 321 12.14 -13.10 25.55
CA ASP A 321 12.73 -13.32 26.87
C ASP A 321 11.93 -12.59 27.95
N GLN A 322 11.57 -13.30 29.02
CA GLN A 322 10.87 -12.75 30.20
C GLN A 322 9.64 -11.88 29.87
N GLY A 323 8.83 -12.30 28.89
CA GLY A 323 7.65 -11.56 28.44
C GLY A 323 7.93 -10.35 27.54
N VAL A 324 9.20 -10.10 27.17
CA VAL A 324 9.58 -9.12 26.15
C VAL A 324 9.91 -9.83 24.86
N PHE A 325 9.37 -9.37 23.75
CA PHE A 325 9.65 -9.92 22.43
C PHE A 325 10.04 -8.85 21.43
N VAL A 326 10.84 -9.25 20.44
CA VAL A 326 11.26 -8.42 19.31
C VAL A 326 10.96 -9.18 18.02
N ALA A 327 10.30 -8.51 17.09
CA ALA A 327 9.95 -9.03 15.78
C ALA A 327 10.32 -8.04 14.66
N THR A 328 10.68 -8.57 13.50
CA THR A 328 10.90 -7.78 12.28
C THR A 328 9.75 -7.92 11.31
N PHE A 329 9.51 -6.85 10.55
CA PHE A 329 8.56 -6.78 9.44
C PHE A 329 9.21 -6.09 8.24
N GLU A 330 8.75 -6.45 7.04
CA GLU A 330 9.16 -5.81 5.79
C GLU A 330 8.51 -4.43 5.57
N GLY A 331 7.71 -3.95 6.53
CA GLY A 331 7.19 -2.59 6.56
C GLY A 331 6.26 -2.28 7.75
N PRO A 332 6.01 -0.98 8.02
CA PRO A 332 5.32 -0.50 9.21
C PRO A 332 3.82 -0.83 9.27
N SER A 333 3.11 -0.88 8.15
CA SER A 333 1.68 -1.20 8.10
C SER A 333 1.43 -2.58 8.70
N LYS A 334 2.22 -3.58 8.30
CA LYS A 334 2.10 -4.95 8.82
C LYS A 334 2.37 -5.00 10.33
N ALA A 335 3.40 -4.30 10.81
CA ALA A 335 3.74 -4.25 12.23
C ALA A 335 2.65 -3.58 13.08
N VAL A 336 2.07 -2.47 12.60
CA VAL A 336 1.00 -1.77 13.35
C VAL A 336 -0.29 -2.57 13.33
N HIS A 337 -0.71 -3.13 12.20
CA HIS A 337 -1.92 -3.97 12.16
C HIS A 337 -1.77 -5.23 13.00
N CYS A 338 -0.59 -5.88 12.98
CA CYS A 338 -0.27 -6.98 13.88
C CYS A 338 -0.42 -6.55 15.34
N SER A 339 0.11 -5.39 15.72
CA SER A 339 0.02 -4.85 17.07
C SER A 339 -1.40 -4.58 17.51
N LEU A 340 -2.22 -3.96 16.65
CA LEU A 340 -3.61 -3.63 16.95
C LEU A 340 -4.45 -4.89 17.15
N GLU A 341 -4.32 -5.89 16.28
CA GLU A 341 -5.07 -7.15 16.41
C GLU A 341 -4.59 -7.96 17.62
N LEU A 342 -3.28 -8.04 17.83
CA LEU A 342 -2.72 -8.71 19.00
C LEU A 342 -3.23 -8.07 20.30
N GLN A 343 -3.27 -6.72 20.36
CA GLN A 343 -3.82 -5.99 21.49
C GLN A 343 -5.33 -6.25 21.69
N LYS A 344 -6.12 -6.32 20.62
CA LYS A 344 -7.56 -6.65 20.70
C LYS A 344 -7.79 -8.04 21.27
N VAL A 345 -7.02 -9.04 20.82
CA VAL A 345 -7.15 -10.42 21.29
C VAL A 345 -6.63 -10.60 22.72
N SER A 346 -5.53 -9.94 23.08
CA SER A 346 -4.98 -10.00 24.45
C SER A 346 -5.94 -9.47 25.51
N LYS A 347 -6.82 -8.50 25.18
CA LYS A 347 -7.90 -8.06 26.07
C LYS A 347 -8.86 -9.20 26.46
N GLY A 348 -9.09 -10.17 25.57
CA GLY A 348 -9.99 -11.30 25.81
C GLY A 348 -9.43 -12.33 26.81
N VAL A 349 -8.14 -12.26 27.14
CA VAL A 349 -7.43 -13.22 28.02
C VAL A 349 -6.74 -12.55 29.21
N ALA A 350 -7.14 -11.32 29.58
CA ALA A 350 -6.59 -10.55 30.69
C ALA A 350 -5.07 -10.28 30.59
N VAL A 351 -4.56 -10.13 29.38
CA VAL A 351 -3.17 -9.78 29.08
C VAL A 351 -3.10 -8.35 28.57
N GLU A 352 -2.16 -7.57 29.10
CA GLU A 352 -1.86 -6.25 28.60
C GLU A 352 -0.57 -6.25 27.78
N LEU A 353 -0.56 -5.45 26.71
CA LEU A 353 0.58 -5.32 25.82
C LEU A 353 1.06 -3.89 25.76
N ALA A 354 2.36 -3.69 25.95
CA ALA A 354 3.03 -2.41 25.73
C ALA A 354 3.96 -2.56 24.53
N ILE A 355 3.73 -1.82 23.45
CA ILE A 355 4.36 -2.05 22.15
C ILE A 355 5.06 -0.78 21.65
N GLY A 356 6.29 -0.92 21.17
CA GLY A 356 7.04 0.09 20.44
C GLY A 356 7.37 -0.37 19.03
N ILE A 357 7.18 0.50 18.04
CA ILE A 357 7.51 0.22 16.63
C ILE A 357 8.42 1.31 16.08
N HIS A 358 9.49 0.88 15.40
CA HIS A 358 10.51 1.74 14.85
C HIS A 358 11.00 1.22 13.48
N ILE A 359 11.64 2.08 12.70
CA ILE A 359 12.25 1.77 11.42
C ILE A 359 13.71 2.18 11.46
N LEU A 360 14.59 1.28 11.02
CA LEU A 360 16.03 1.53 10.98
C LEU A 360 16.72 0.65 9.94
N GLU A 361 18.00 0.92 9.69
CA GLU A 361 18.84 0.06 8.88
C GLU A 361 19.32 -1.16 9.67
N GLY A 362 19.01 -2.36 9.18
CA GLY A 362 19.53 -3.61 9.72
C GLY A 362 20.17 -4.46 8.63
N ALA A 363 20.94 -5.47 9.03
CA ALA A 363 21.62 -6.32 8.05
C ALA A 363 20.62 -7.21 7.29
N VAL A 364 20.89 -7.46 6.00
CA VAL A 364 19.97 -8.17 5.11
C VAL A 364 19.80 -9.63 5.51
N ASP A 365 20.90 -10.31 5.85
CA ASP A 365 20.90 -11.71 6.28
C ASP A 365 20.58 -11.87 7.79
N GLU A 366 20.73 -10.78 8.56
CA GLU A 366 20.51 -10.75 9.99
C GLU A 366 19.11 -10.25 10.38
N ALA A 367 18.12 -10.36 9.50
CA ALA A 367 16.71 -10.20 9.92
C ALA A 367 16.28 -11.23 11.00
N ARG A 368 17.16 -12.17 11.37
CA ARG A 368 17.07 -13.09 12.51
C ARG A 368 18.08 -12.80 13.65
N PHE A 369 18.94 -11.80 13.53
CA PHE A 369 19.94 -11.37 14.51
C PHE A 369 20.03 -9.83 14.51
N VAL A 370 19.29 -9.20 15.41
CA VAL A 370 19.29 -7.73 15.53
C VAL A 370 20.52 -7.30 16.32
N HIS A 371 21.29 -6.32 15.83
CA HIS A 371 22.43 -5.75 16.58
C HIS A 371 22.00 -5.17 17.94
N ASP A 372 22.88 -5.23 18.94
CA ASP A 372 22.59 -4.79 20.31
C ASP A 372 22.08 -3.34 20.38
N GLU A 373 22.59 -2.44 19.55
CA GLU A 373 22.16 -1.03 19.48
C GLU A 373 20.68 -0.90 19.11
N THR A 374 20.24 -1.72 18.16
CA THR A 374 18.84 -1.77 17.74
C THR A 374 17.94 -2.31 18.85
N VAL A 375 18.37 -3.38 19.53
CA VAL A 375 17.64 -3.90 20.70
C VAL A 375 17.54 -2.83 21.79
N LEU A 376 18.62 -2.06 22.02
CA LEU A 376 18.64 -0.99 23.01
C LEU A 376 17.69 0.15 22.65
N CYS A 377 17.68 0.61 21.39
CA CYS A 377 16.79 1.67 20.92
C CYS A 377 15.32 1.29 21.14
N VAL A 378 14.93 0.06 20.75
CA VAL A 378 13.53 -0.36 20.89
C VAL A 378 13.18 -0.67 22.36
N LYS A 379 14.12 -1.21 23.16
CA LYS A 379 13.94 -1.30 24.61
C LYS A 379 13.72 0.07 25.24
N GLU A 380 14.41 1.11 24.77
CA GLU A 380 14.19 2.47 25.23
C GLU A 380 12.77 2.94 24.88
N ILE A 381 12.29 2.73 23.64
CA ILE A 381 10.91 3.05 23.25
C ILE A 381 9.90 2.35 24.18
N ILE A 382 10.06 1.06 24.46
CA ILE A 382 9.19 0.30 25.37
C ILE A 382 9.15 0.93 26.77
N LYS A 383 10.24 1.51 27.30
CA LYS A 383 10.21 2.12 28.65
C LYS A 383 9.23 3.29 28.75
N HIS A 384 8.91 3.95 27.62
CA HIS A 384 7.96 5.05 27.56
C HIS A 384 6.53 4.58 27.24
N THR A 385 6.31 3.27 27.08
CA THR A 385 4.99 2.69 26.80
C THR A 385 4.23 2.34 28.08
N GLU A 386 2.98 2.76 28.15
CA GLU A 386 2.02 2.30 29.15
C GLU A 386 1.40 0.94 28.75
N PRO A 387 0.82 0.17 29.70
CA PRO A 387 0.05 -1.01 29.36
C PRO A 387 -1.06 -0.69 28.35
N ASN A 388 -1.23 -1.56 27.37
CA ASN A 388 -2.17 -1.36 26.27
C ASN A 388 -1.88 -0.10 25.44
N GLN A 389 -0.62 0.29 25.29
CA GLN A 389 -0.21 1.39 24.43
C GLN A 389 0.68 0.90 23.28
N ILE A 390 0.43 1.44 22.08
CA ILE A 390 1.30 1.29 20.92
C ILE A 390 1.95 2.64 20.65
N LEU A 391 3.27 2.70 20.80
CA LEU A 391 4.08 3.85 20.40
C LEU A 391 4.79 3.58 19.08
N ILE A 392 4.81 4.59 18.22
CA ILE A 392 5.51 4.57 16.93
C ILE A 392 6.45 5.78 16.81
N THR A 393 7.54 5.65 16.07
CA THR A 393 8.43 6.79 15.77
C THR A 393 7.91 7.66 14.63
N GLN A 394 8.46 8.87 14.48
CA GLN A 394 8.14 9.79 13.38
C GLN A 394 8.24 9.13 11.99
N THR A 395 9.29 8.36 11.72
CA THR A 395 9.48 7.64 10.45
C THR A 395 8.36 6.63 10.19
N VAL A 396 7.95 5.88 11.23
CA VAL A 396 6.82 4.95 11.14
C VAL A 396 5.54 5.70 10.84
N LYS A 397 5.28 6.82 11.54
CA LYS A 397 4.13 7.69 11.26
C LYS A 397 4.11 8.18 9.80
N ASN A 398 5.24 8.67 9.30
CA ASN A 398 5.39 9.20 7.95
C ASN A 398 5.07 8.16 6.87
N LEU A 399 5.51 6.91 7.07
CA LEU A 399 5.24 5.82 6.13
C LEU A 399 3.85 5.19 6.28
N LEU A 400 3.18 5.41 7.42
CA LEU A 400 1.79 5.00 7.66
C LEU A 400 0.76 6.04 7.22
N SER A 401 1.20 7.18 6.70
CA SER A 401 0.34 8.15 6.04
C SER A 401 -0.60 7.46 5.04
N GLY A 402 -1.91 7.64 5.25
CA GLY A 402 -2.95 6.96 4.48
C GLY A 402 -3.54 5.70 5.13
N ALA A 403 -2.99 5.15 6.20
CA ALA A 403 -3.53 3.96 6.88
C ALA A 403 -4.84 4.20 7.66
N GLY A 404 -5.37 5.43 7.66
CA GLY A 404 -6.53 5.81 8.47
C GLY A 404 -6.27 5.80 9.99
N LEU A 405 -5.02 5.70 10.42
CA LEU A 405 -4.62 5.66 11.82
C LEU A 405 -4.63 7.07 12.44
N ASN A 406 -5.19 7.17 13.64
CA ASN A 406 -5.10 8.39 14.44
C ASN A 406 -3.90 8.28 15.37
N VAL A 407 -3.08 9.32 15.37
CA VAL A 407 -1.85 9.35 16.19
C VAL A 407 -1.77 10.67 16.93
N VAL A 408 -1.28 10.62 18.17
CA VAL A 408 -1.03 11.81 18.99
C VAL A 408 0.41 11.82 19.45
N GLN A 409 1.04 13.00 19.47
CA GLN A 409 2.41 13.13 19.98
C GLN A 409 2.42 12.76 21.46
N HIS A 410 3.33 11.87 21.85
CA HIS A 410 3.44 11.33 23.20
C HIS A 410 4.66 11.90 23.93
N ALA A 411 5.85 11.74 23.33
CA ALA A 411 7.11 12.14 23.95
C ALA A 411 8.21 12.40 22.90
N SER A 412 9.35 12.91 23.34
CA SER A 412 10.59 12.93 22.55
C SER A 412 11.68 12.20 23.33
N ILE A 413 12.37 11.26 22.68
CA ILE A 413 13.53 10.54 23.23
C ILE A 413 14.78 10.86 22.40
N PHE A 414 15.96 10.53 22.92
CA PHE A 414 17.19 10.53 22.12
C PHE A 414 17.37 9.16 21.48
N GLU A 415 17.76 9.16 20.21
CA GLU A 415 18.13 7.92 19.54
C GLU A 415 19.39 7.32 20.16
N THR A 416 19.41 6.01 20.32
CA THR A 416 20.55 5.33 20.93
C THR A 416 21.68 5.29 19.91
N GLY A 417 22.79 5.99 20.19
CA GLY A 417 23.96 6.05 19.31
C GLY A 417 24.02 7.30 18.41
N SER A 418 22.97 8.13 18.37
CA SER A 418 23.00 9.46 17.76
C SER A 418 22.58 10.53 18.79
N ASN A 419 22.87 11.80 18.53
CA ASN A 419 22.35 12.91 19.35
C ASN A 419 20.99 13.43 18.83
N ASP A 420 20.37 12.71 17.89
CA ASP A 420 19.14 13.12 17.26
C ASP A 420 17.93 12.80 18.14
N LYS A 421 16.92 13.68 18.06
CA LYS A 421 15.68 13.54 18.82
C LYS A 421 14.68 12.73 18.01
N LEU A 422 14.27 11.59 18.56
CA LEU A 422 13.16 10.79 18.05
C LEU A 422 11.84 11.26 18.69
N GLN A 423 10.89 11.66 17.84
CA GLN A 423 9.52 11.92 18.28
C GLN A 423 8.73 10.60 18.34
N LEU A 424 8.04 10.39 19.45
CA LEU A 424 7.17 9.25 19.69
C LEU A 424 5.70 9.66 19.59
N PHE A 425 4.90 8.83 18.95
CA PHE A 425 3.47 9.03 18.76
C PHE A 425 2.70 7.81 19.28
N SER A 426 1.63 8.06 20.03
CA SER A 426 0.70 7.02 20.44
C SER A 426 -0.33 6.77 19.34
N VAL A 427 -0.52 5.51 18.96
CA VAL A 427 -1.62 5.09 18.08
C VAL A 427 -2.91 5.05 18.89
N ILE A 428 -3.94 5.72 18.40
CA ILE A 428 -5.28 5.75 19.00
C ILE A 428 -6.20 4.85 18.16
N ASP A 429 -6.66 3.76 18.76
CA ASP A 429 -7.84 3.04 18.28
C ASP A 429 -9.10 3.72 18.82
N HIS A 430 -10.02 4.13 17.94
CA HIS A 430 -11.28 4.77 18.35
C HIS A 430 -12.24 3.84 19.09
N SER A 431 -11.91 2.55 19.24
CA SER A 431 -12.56 1.68 20.22
C SER A 431 -12.39 2.14 21.69
N ARG A 432 -11.57 3.18 21.95
CA ARG A 432 -11.28 3.74 23.28
C ARG A 432 -12.09 4.96 23.73
N MET A 433 -12.97 5.53 22.91
CA MET A 433 -13.85 6.62 23.41
C MET A 433 -15.12 6.04 24.03
N ASP A 434 -14.95 5.29 25.12
CA ASP A 434 -16.03 5.07 26.07
C ASP A 434 -16.16 6.33 26.95
N TYR A 435 -17.36 6.87 26.90
CA TYR A 435 -17.89 8.04 27.57
C TYR A 435 -17.53 8.09 29.06
N ASN A 436 -16.61 8.98 29.40
CA ASN A 436 -16.60 9.64 30.70
C ASN A 436 -16.63 11.15 30.46
N GLN A 437 -17.81 11.68 30.16
CA GLN A 437 -18.37 12.89 30.77
C GLN A 437 -19.71 13.22 30.09
N ASP A 438 -20.74 13.16 30.92
CA ASP A 438 -22.08 13.69 30.70
C ASP A 438 -21.98 15.22 30.56
N ASP A 439 -22.27 15.77 29.37
CA ASP A 439 -23.05 17.01 29.27
C ASP A 439 -23.71 17.14 27.89
N GLY A 440 -24.94 17.65 27.90
CA GLY A 440 -25.95 17.43 26.88
C GLY A 440 -25.73 18.12 25.52
N ARG A 441 -26.25 17.43 24.50
CA ARG A 441 -26.74 17.93 23.20
C ARG A 441 -25.70 18.47 22.22
N VAL A 442 -25.29 17.63 21.27
CA VAL A 442 -25.01 18.07 19.89
C VAL A 442 -25.47 17.00 18.89
N HIS A 443 -26.30 17.39 17.93
CA HIS A 443 -26.66 16.60 16.76
C HIS A 443 -25.41 16.29 15.92
N THR A 444 -25.05 15.02 15.77
CA THR A 444 -23.99 14.59 14.85
C THR A 444 -24.59 13.91 13.62
N VAL A 445 -24.31 14.49 12.45
CA VAL A 445 -24.49 13.84 11.15
C VAL A 445 -23.41 12.75 11.04
N PRO A 446 -23.73 11.48 10.73
CA PRO A 446 -22.72 10.43 10.69
C PRO A 446 -21.76 10.60 9.50
N LYS A 447 -20.45 10.56 9.77
CA LYS A 447 -19.38 10.41 8.77
C LYS A 447 -19.64 9.13 7.94
N LYS A 448 -19.61 9.24 6.61
CA LYS A 448 -20.03 8.19 5.67
C LYS A 448 -19.26 6.85 5.77
N GLY A 449 -18.02 6.83 6.28
CA GLY A 449 -17.18 5.62 6.38
C GLY A 449 -17.64 4.63 7.46
N LEU A 450 -17.96 5.11 8.66
CA LEU A 450 -18.39 4.28 9.80
C LEU A 450 -19.70 3.52 9.53
N PHE A 451 -20.55 4.01 8.62
CA PHE A 451 -21.85 3.40 8.37
C PHE A 451 -21.75 2.06 7.63
N LEU A 452 -20.94 1.98 6.57
CA LEU A 452 -20.80 0.73 5.82
C LEU A 452 -20.04 -0.31 6.64
N GLU A 453 -19.01 0.11 7.36
CA GLU A 453 -18.24 -0.75 8.26
C GLU A 453 -19.14 -1.40 9.32
N ASN A 454 -19.97 -0.60 10.01
CA ASN A 454 -20.94 -1.12 10.96
C ASN A 454 -21.93 -2.10 10.33
N VAL A 455 -22.37 -1.83 9.09
CA VAL A 455 -23.26 -2.75 8.35
C VAL A 455 -22.55 -4.06 8.04
N LEU A 456 -21.34 -4.03 7.48
CA LEU A 456 -20.58 -5.23 7.12
C LEU A 456 -20.23 -6.05 8.36
N GLN A 457 -19.78 -5.40 9.43
CA GLN A 457 -19.46 -6.07 10.69
C GLN A 457 -20.70 -6.73 11.32
N SER A 458 -21.87 -6.09 11.24
CA SER A 458 -23.13 -6.69 11.69
C SER A 458 -23.49 -7.94 10.88
N ILE A 459 -23.32 -7.90 9.55
CA ILE A 459 -23.55 -9.05 8.67
C ILE A 459 -22.57 -10.19 9.00
N GLU A 460 -21.29 -9.88 9.22
CA GLU A 460 -20.27 -10.88 9.52
C GLU A 460 -20.49 -11.58 10.86
N ARG A 461 -20.88 -10.83 11.91
CA ARG A 461 -21.22 -11.42 13.22
C ARG A 461 -22.38 -12.42 13.12
N HIS A 462 -23.30 -12.22 12.18
CA HIS A 462 -24.50 -13.04 12.00
C HIS A 462 -24.46 -13.86 10.71
N ILE A 463 -23.25 -14.15 10.19
CA ILE A 463 -23.09 -14.81 8.90
C ILE A 463 -23.66 -16.24 8.87
N HIS A 464 -23.71 -16.89 10.02
CA HIS A 464 -24.21 -18.26 10.19
C HIS A 464 -25.74 -18.34 10.40
N ASP A 465 -26.39 -17.21 10.70
CA ASP A 465 -27.79 -17.15 11.08
C ASP A 465 -28.71 -17.06 9.86
N GLU A 466 -29.55 -18.08 9.62
CA GLU A 466 -30.46 -18.08 8.46
C GLU A 466 -31.58 -17.04 8.56
N ASP A 467 -31.93 -16.59 9.77
CA ASP A 467 -32.98 -15.62 10.04
C ASP A 467 -32.47 -14.16 9.98
N PHE A 468 -31.15 -13.97 9.84
CA PHE A 468 -30.57 -12.64 9.73
C PHE A 468 -30.94 -11.97 8.39
N GLY A 469 -31.84 -10.99 8.46
CA GLY A 469 -32.36 -10.22 7.33
C GLY A 469 -32.33 -8.70 7.55
N VAL A 470 -33.00 -7.96 6.67
CA VAL A 470 -32.98 -6.48 6.66
C VAL A 470 -33.43 -5.87 7.98
N GLU A 471 -34.45 -6.45 8.63
CA GLU A 471 -35.00 -5.94 9.89
C GLU A 471 -33.99 -6.04 11.04
N MET A 472 -33.32 -7.19 11.18
CA MET A 472 -32.28 -7.39 12.18
C MET A 472 -31.07 -6.48 11.91
N LEU A 473 -30.68 -6.34 10.64
CA LEU A 473 -29.62 -5.42 10.22
C LEU A 473 -29.97 -3.94 10.52
N CYS A 474 -31.24 -3.54 10.39
CA CYS A 474 -31.70 -2.20 10.76
C CYS A 474 -31.55 -1.95 12.27
N SER A 475 -31.94 -2.93 13.08
CA SER A 475 -31.83 -2.88 14.54
C SER A 475 -30.38 -2.80 15.00
N GLU A 476 -29.51 -3.63 14.44
CA GLU A 476 -28.07 -3.66 14.73
C GLU A 476 -27.34 -2.34 14.39
N VAL A 477 -27.73 -1.71 13.29
CA VAL A 477 -27.07 -0.49 12.77
C VAL A 477 -27.75 0.79 13.28
N GLY A 478 -28.91 0.67 13.95
CA GLY A 478 -29.65 1.81 14.50
C GLY A 478 -30.24 2.74 13.44
N VAL A 479 -30.64 2.22 12.27
CA VAL A 479 -31.23 3.00 11.17
C VAL A 479 -32.51 2.38 10.64
N GLY A 480 -33.46 3.20 10.20
CA GLY A 480 -34.68 2.70 9.56
C GLY A 480 -34.42 2.12 8.15
N GLU A 481 -35.22 1.15 7.74
CA GLU A 481 -35.06 0.38 6.49
C GLU A 481 -34.91 1.27 5.23
N ARG A 482 -35.77 2.29 5.08
CA ARG A 482 -35.70 3.22 3.95
C ARG A 482 -34.37 3.99 3.91
N GLN A 483 -33.80 4.30 5.08
CA GLN A 483 -32.51 4.98 5.18
C GLN A 483 -31.36 4.01 4.90
N LEU A 484 -31.42 2.78 5.42
CA LEU A 484 -30.47 1.71 5.13
C LEU A 484 -30.41 1.43 3.63
N GLN A 485 -31.56 1.23 2.98
CA GLN A 485 -31.66 0.96 1.54
C GLN A 485 -31.08 2.12 0.71
N ARG A 486 -31.42 3.37 1.03
CA ARG A 486 -30.90 4.54 0.32
C ARG A 486 -29.39 4.67 0.48
N LYS A 487 -28.87 4.51 1.71
CA LYS A 487 -27.43 4.63 1.99
C LYS A 487 -26.64 3.50 1.33
N LEU A 488 -27.07 2.25 1.47
CA LEU A 488 -26.38 1.11 0.85
C LEU A 488 -26.42 1.19 -0.67
N LYS A 489 -27.55 1.54 -1.28
CA LYS A 489 -27.61 1.73 -2.74
C LYS A 489 -26.67 2.85 -3.21
N ALA A 490 -26.54 3.93 -2.44
CA ALA A 490 -25.63 5.02 -2.78
C ALA A 490 -24.15 4.66 -2.62
N ILE A 491 -23.80 3.74 -1.71
CA ILE A 491 -22.41 3.39 -1.38
C ILE A 491 -21.95 2.15 -2.16
N THR A 492 -22.75 1.08 -2.17
CA THR A 492 -22.38 -0.24 -2.69
C THR A 492 -23.13 -0.61 -3.97
N ASN A 493 -24.07 0.23 -4.42
CA ASN A 493 -25.03 -0.08 -5.49
C ASN A 493 -25.83 -1.38 -5.26
N LYS A 494 -25.88 -1.87 -4.01
CA LYS A 494 -26.60 -3.09 -3.60
C LYS A 494 -27.72 -2.71 -2.61
N SER A 495 -28.85 -3.40 -2.69
CA SER A 495 -29.86 -3.38 -1.62
C SER A 495 -29.35 -4.13 -0.37
N PRO A 496 -29.94 -3.93 0.82
CA PRO A 496 -29.49 -4.62 2.04
C PRO A 496 -29.43 -6.14 1.88
N ASN A 497 -30.47 -6.76 1.31
CA ASN A 497 -30.50 -8.21 1.03
C ASN A 497 -29.42 -8.67 0.04
N GLN A 498 -29.13 -7.85 -0.97
CA GLN A 498 -28.05 -8.17 -1.92
C GLN A 498 -26.68 -8.08 -1.24
N LEU A 499 -26.50 -7.14 -0.31
CA LEU A 499 -25.26 -7.00 0.44
C LEU A 499 -25.05 -8.17 1.40
N ILE A 500 -26.08 -8.54 2.18
CA ILE A 500 -26.05 -9.72 3.08
C ILE A 500 -25.64 -10.97 2.29
N ASN A 501 -26.31 -11.24 1.16
CA ASN A 501 -26.00 -12.39 0.33
C ASN A 501 -24.58 -12.33 -0.26
N SER A 502 -24.14 -11.16 -0.72
CA SER A 502 -22.81 -11.01 -1.31
C SER A 502 -21.71 -11.31 -0.28
N VAL A 503 -21.81 -10.79 0.94
CA VAL A 503 -20.86 -11.10 2.03
C VAL A 503 -20.83 -12.60 2.33
N ARG A 504 -22.00 -13.24 2.48
CA ARG A 504 -22.10 -14.70 2.69
C ARG A 504 -21.45 -15.51 1.57
N LEU A 505 -21.66 -15.11 0.31
CA LEU A 505 -21.08 -15.78 -0.86
C LEU A 505 -19.56 -15.63 -0.95
N HIS A 506 -19.03 -14.44 -0.63
CA HIS A 506 -17.59 -14.20 -0.59
C HIS A 506 -16.90 -15.05 0.49
N ARG A 507 -17.49 -15.15 1.69
CA ARG A 507 -16.97 -16.04 2.73
C ARG A 507 -17.11 -17.52 2.37
N ALA A 508 -18.19 -17.91 1.70
CA ALA A 508 -18.36 -19.25 1.17
C ALA A 508 -17.24 -19.61 0.18
N LYS A 509 -16.86 -18.67 -0.70
CA LYS A 509 -15.77 -18.85 -1.66
C LYS A 509 -14.44 -19.10 -0.96
N GLU A 510 -14.14 -18.35 0.10
CA GLU A 510 -12.94 -18.57 0.91
C GLU A 510 -12.93 -19.96 1.55
N LEU A 511 -14.08 -20.43 2.07
CA LEU A 511 -14.19 -21.78 2.63
C LEU A 511 -13.96 -22.88 1.58
N ILE A 512 -14.41 -22.67 0.34
CA ILE A 512 -14.17 -23.61 -0.77
C ILE A 512 -12.68 -23.66 -1.13
N LEU A 513 -11.99 -22.52 -1.13
CA LEU A 513 -10.56 -22.43 -1.45
C LEU A 513 -9.64 -22.91 -0.31
N GLY A 514 -10.06 -22.75 0.95
CA GLY A 514 -9.24 -22.97 2.15
C GLY A 514 -9.04 -24.42 2.61
N ARG A 515 -9.54 -25.43 1.87
CA ARG A 515 -9.42 -26.86 2.20
C ARG A 515 -9.91 -27.25 3.61
N HIS A 516 -10.98 -26.64 4.07
CA HIS A 516 -11.55 -26.90 5.41
C HIS A 516 -12.32 -28.23 5.52
N GLY A 517 -12.26 -29.10 4.51
CA GLY A 517 -12.92 -30.42 4.52
C GLY A 517 -14.44 -30.41 4.38
N PHE A 518 -15.07 -29.24 4.26
CA PHE A 518 -16.52 -29.12 4.12
C PHE A 518 -16.97 -29.33 2.67
N ASN A 519 -18.08 -30.05 2.50
CA ASN A 519 -18.74 -30.14 1.19
C ASN A 519 -19.57 -28.88 0.90
N ILE A 520 -19.95 -28.69 -0.37
CA ILE A 520 -20.70 -27.49 -0.82
C ILE A 520 -22.00 -27.28 -0.04
N THR A 521 -22.69 -28.37 0.33
CA THR A 521 -23.92 -28.31 1.11
C THR A 521 -23.67 -27.81 2.53
N GLU A 522 -22.63 -28.29 3.19
CA GLU A 522 -22.22 -27.82 4.53
C GLU A 522 -21.78 -26.36 4.50
N ILE A 523 -21.06 -25.94 3.46
CA ILE A 523 -20.65 -24.54 3.28
C ILE A 523 -21.89 -23.65 3.12
N ALA A 524 -22.88 -24.06 2.34
CA ALA A 524 -24.12 -23.30 2.17
C ALA A 524 -24.81 -23.06 3.53
N PHE A 525 -25.00 -24.11 4.33
CA PHE A 525 -25.63 -24.00 5.65
C PHE A 525 -24.79 -23.17 6.62
N LYS A 526 -23.48 -23.37 6.63
CA LYS A 526 -22.56 -22.54 7.43
C LYS A 526 -22.65 -21.07 7.08
N MET A 527 -23.00 -20.70 5.85
CA MET A 527 -23.10 -19.29 5.44
C MET A 527 -24.53 -18.76 5.55
N GLY A 528 -25.38 -19.39 6.37
CA GLY A 528 -26.74 -18.93 6.64
C GLY A 528 -27.70 -19.11 5.46
N PHE A 529 -27.40 -20.01 4.51
CA PHE A 529 -28.37 -20.37 3.46
C PHE A 529 -29.13 -21.63 3.86
N SER A 530 -30.46 -21.52 3.95
CA SER A 530 -31.37 -22.65 4.21
C SER A 530 -31.53 -23.60 3.01
N ASN A 531 -31.10 -23.19 1.81
CA ASN A 531 -31.24 -23.97 0.59
C ASN A 531 -29.94 -23.98 -0.25
N PRO A 532 -29.21 -25.12 -0.31
CA PRO A 532 -27.97 -25.26 -1.09
C PRO A 532 -28.11 -25.03 -2.59
N SER A 533 -29.28 -25.30 -3.18
CA SER A 533 -29.55 -25.03 -4.60
C SER A 533 -29.71 -23.54 -4.85
N TYR A 534 -30.35 -22.82 -3.93
CA TYR A 534 -30.43 -21.35 -3.98
C TYR A 534 -29.06 -20.72 -3.78
N PHE A 535 -28.28 -21.20 -2.81
CA PHE A 535 -26.87 -20.81 -2.62
C PHE A 535 -26.07 -20.96 -3.92
N SER A 536 -26.12 -22.13 -4.56
CA SER A 536 -25.36 -22.41 -5.78
C SER A 536 -25.74 -21.48 -6.94
N LYS A 537 -27.03 -21.14 -7.07
CA LYS A 537 -27.52 -20.19 -8.07
C LYS A 537 -27.03 -18.77 -7.81
N CYS A 538 -27.07 -18.32 -6.56
CA CYS A 538 -26.58 -17.01 -6.14
C CYS A 538 -25.06 -16.91 -6.29
N PHE A 539 -24.33 -17.97 -5.94
CA PHE A 539 -22.88 -18.07 -6.09
C PHE A 539 -22.46 -17.98 -7.56
N LYS A 540 -23.13 -18.73 -8.45
CA LYS A 540 -22.87 -18.66 -9.89
C LYS A 540 -23.16 -17.28 -10.47
N LYS A 541 -24.17 -16.58 -9.95
CA LYS A 541 -24.51 -15.22 -10.38
C LYS A 541 -23.47 -14.18 -9.93
N GLU A 542 -22.88 -14.35 -8.74
CA GLU A 542 -21.89 -13.40 -8.21
C GLU A 542 -20.49 -13.62 -8.80
N PHE A 543 -20.11 -14.87 -9.11
CA PHE A 543 -18.74 -15.23 -9.48
C PHE A 543 -18.57 -15.82 -10.89
N ASP A 544 -19.64 -15.88 -11.68
CA ASP A 544 -19.70 -16.51 -13.01
C ASP A 544 -19.23 -17.99 -13.03
N LEU A 545 -19.16 -18.63 -11.86
CA LEU A 545 -18.71 -20.00 -11.63
C LEU A 545 -19.57 -20.63 -10.53
N SER A 546 -19.96 -21.90 -10.69
CA SER A 546 -20.64 -22.63 -9.61
C SER A 546 -19.66 -23.03 -8.50
N PRO A 547 -20.16 -23.24 -7.27
CA PRO A 547 -19.32 -23.72 -6.16
C PRO A 547 -18.58 -25.04 -6.47
N SER A 548 -19.24 -25.93 -7.22
CA SER A 548 -18.66 -27.23 -7.62
C SER A 548 -17.58 -27.09 -8.68
N GLU A 549 -17.75 -26.21 -9.67
CA GLU A 549 -16.72 -25.91 -10.66
C GLU A 549 -15.48 -25.28 -10.01
N LEU A 550 -15.68 -24.41 -9.01
CA LEU A 550 -14.58 -23.82 -8.24
C LEU A 550 -13.81 -24.90 -7.45
N LEU A 551 -14.52 -25.79 -6.76
CA LEU A 551 -13.91 -26.90 -6.01
C LEU A 551 -13.16 -27.88 -6.92
N GLN A 552 -13.69 -28.15 -8.12
CA GLN A 552 -13.02 -29.00 -9.12
C GLN A 552 -11.76 -28.36 -9.68
N ARG A 553 -11.76 -27.06 -9.96
CA ARG A 553 -10.57 -26.33 -10.40
C ARG A 553 -9.48 -26.38 -9.34
N GLU A 554 -9.81 -26.15 -8.08
CA GLU A 554 -8.84 -26.27 -6.97
C GLU A 554 -8.25 -27.69 -6.86
N ASN A 555 -9.07 -28.72 -7.02
CA ASN A 555 -8.59 -30.11 -6.99
C ASN A 555 -7.74 -30.48 -8.23
N GLN A 556 -7.93 -29.81 -9.36
CA GLN A 556 -7.20 -30.06 -10.61
C GLN A 556 -5.80 -29.40 -10.65
N TYR A 557 -5.56 -28.35 -9.85
CA TYR A 557 -4.28 -27.63 -9.78
C TYR A 557 -3.45 -27.91 -8.51
N ALA A 558 -3.81 -28.92 -7.70
CA ALA A 558 -3.00 -29.32 -6.55
C ALA A 558 -1.70 -30.03 -6.98
N PRO A 559 -0.49 -29.54 -6.62
CA PRO A 559 0.72 -30.32 -6.80
C PRO A 559 0.70 -31.53 -5.87
N VAL A 560 1.07 -32.70 -6.41
CA VAL A 560 1.26 -33.95 -5.69
C VAL A 560 2.30 -33.75 -4.59
N ALA A 561 1.84 -33.49 -3.37
CA ALA A 561 2.68 -33.57 -2.18
C ALA A 561 2.98 -35.06 -1.94
N LYS A 562 4.15 -35.52 -2.36
CA LYS A 562 4.69 -36.81 -1.94
C LYS A 562 4.87 -36.79 -0.42
N THR A 563 4.16 -37.69 0.25
CA THR A 563 4.45 -38.13 1.62
C THR A 563 5.87 -38.69 1.66
N ILE A 564 6.79 -37.99 2.32
CA ILE A 564 8.05 -38.60 2.77
C ILE A 564 7.72 -39.28 4.09
N ALA A 565 7.80 -40.61 4.09
CA ALA A 565 7.66 -41.41 5.28
C ALA A 565 8.87 -41.18 6.18
N VAL A 566 8.59 -40.94 7.46
CA VAL A 566 9.56 -40.91 8.55
C VAL A 566 9.98 -42.36 8.83
N SER A 567 10.88 -42.90 8.00
CA SER A 567 11.54 -44.19 8.27
C SER A 567 12.98 -44.31 7.78
N ASP A 568 13.54 -43.28 7.13
CA ASP A 568 14.89 -43.36 6.53
C ASP A 568 15.90 -42.39 7.14
N MET A 569 15.85 -42.14 8.46
CA MET A 569 16.96 -41.54 9.22
C MET A 569 17.03 -42.16 10.63
N LEU A 570 17.65 -43.33 10.69
CA LEU A 570 18.54 -43.69 11.81
C LEU A 570 19.90 -43.01 11.59
#